data_AF-A0A5M8S697-F1
#
_entry.id   AF-A0A5M8S697-F1
#
_cell.length_a   1.000
_cell.length_b   1.000
_cell.length_c   1.000
_cell.angle_alpha   90.00
_cell.angle_beta   90.00
_cell.angle_gamma   90.00
#
_symmetry.space_group_name_H-M   'P 1'
#
loop_
_entity.id
_entity.type
_entity.pdbx_description
1 polymer ?
#
loop_
_entity_poly.entity_id
_entity_poly.type
_entity_poly.pdbx_seq_one_letter_code
_entity_poly.pdbx_strand_id
1 'polypeptide(L)'
;MSDDRKSGIAFLAGSLGCIVTMAIHPIGRGIMTPAQAEGLARMSEIAHALAMVSFLILFLGALGVTRRLESRDARPAPRRYAVAALVLYSFAAVAMMLATAVSGFIEPELIRRMVNDAANAQQWRLIIEAVFTFNQAFARIYSVAASGAILLWSAAALRDGGLNRGSAAYGCLAAIAVTILIAVGHLRLNLHGMAVVVFAQTLWFVLAGVEMLRSSGGHAEDAAAS
;
A
#
# COMPACT_ATOMS: atom_id res chain seq x y z
N MET A 1 -9.77 17.14 17.90
CA MET A 1 -9.23 16.87 16.54
C MET A 1 -10.34 16.23 15.72
N SER A 2 -10.70 16.83 14.58
CA SER A 2 -11.73 16.27 13.68
C SER A 2 -11.34 14.89 13.17
N ASP A 3 -12.34 14.11 12.75
CA ASP A 3 -12.10 12.78 12.17
C ASP A 3 -11.33 12.87 10.85
N ASP A 4 -11.60 13.90 10.04
CA ASP A 4 -10.81 14.22 8.84
C ASP A 4 -9.32 14.41 9.17
N ARG A 5 -8.99 15.16 10.23
CA ARG A 5 -7.60 15.40 10.61
C ARG A 5 -6.90 14.13 11.09
N LYS A 6 -7.60 13.26 11.85
CA LYS A 6 -7.05 11.95 12.27
C LYS A 6 -6.73 11.08 11.06
N SER A 7 -7.66 10.97 10.12
CA SER A 7 -7.47 10.15 8.93
C SER A 7 -6.42 10.73 7.96
N GLY A 8 -6.32 12.06 7.87
CA GLY A 8 -5.22 12.72 7.15
C GLY A 8 -3.85 12.40 7.74
N ILE A 9 -3.70 12.49 9.07
CA ILE A 9 -2.46 12.07 9.76
C ILE A 9 -2.16 10.59 9.50
N ALA A 10 -3.18 9.73 9.57
CA ALA A 10 -3.01 8.31 9.30
C ALA A 10 -2.48 8.05 7.88
N PHE A 11 -3.05 8.69 6.86
CA PHE A 11 -2.52 8.57 5.50
C PHE A 11 -1.07 9.03 5.36
N LEU A 12 -0.70 10.15 5.99
CA LEU A 12 0.68 10.64 5.95
C LEU A 12 1.65 9.70 6.67
N ALA A 13 1.30 9.27 7.89
CA ALA A 13 2.15 8.39 8.70
C ALA A 13 2.33 7.02 8.04
N GLY A 14 1.24 6.42 7.56
CA GLY A 14 1.29 5.15 6.83
C GLY A 14 2.08 5.27 5.52
N SER A 15 1.89 6.35 4.75
CA SER A 15 2.63 6.56 3.50
C SER A 15 4.13 6.73 3.75
N LEU A 16 4.51 7.49 4.78
CA LEU A 16 5.90 7.63 5.17
C LEU A 16 6.53 6.28 5.55
N GLY A 17 5.82 5.46 6.33
CA GLY A 17 6.28 4.13 6.69
C GLY A 17 6.45 3.20 5.48
N CYS A 18 5.56 3.26 4.49
CA CYS A 18 5.72 2.53 3.23
C CYS A 18 6.94 3.00 2.41
N ILE A 19 7.19 4.31 2.35
CA ILE A 19 8.36 4.87 1.65
C ILE A 19 9.65 4.44 2.34
N VAL A 20 9.70 4.54 3.68
CA VAL A 20 10.86 4.10 4.47
C VAL A 20 11.10 2.61 4.28
N THR A 21 10.04 1.79 4.30
CA THR A 21 10.11 0.35 4.02
C THR A 21 10.83 0.08 2.69
N MET A 22 10.43 0.76 1.61
CA MET A 22 11.05 0.57 0.30
C MET A 22 12.51 1.05 0.28
N ALA A 23 12.85 2.09 1.04
CA ALA A 23 14.21 2.61 1.13
C ALA A 23 15.18 1.65 1.86
N ILE A 24 14.68 0.92 2.86
CA ILE A 24 15.47 -0.05 3.64
C ILE A 24 15.25 -1.51 3.22
N HIS A 25 14.42 -1.74 2.18
CA HIS A 25 14.05 -3.09 1.77
C HIS A 25 15.31 -3.90 1.45
N PRO A 26 15.50 -5.08 2.08
CA PRO A 26 16.72 -5.86 1.88
C PRO A 26 16.82 -6.35 0.42
N ILE A 27 18.05 -6.41 -0.08
CA ILE A 27 18.36 -6.94 -1.41
C ILE A 27 19.39 -8.05 -1.24
N GLY A 28 18.98 -9.30 -1.48
CA GLY A 28 19.91 -10.41 -1.52
C GLY A 28 20.83 -10.32 -2.74
N ARG A 29 22.15 -10.42 -2.54
CA ARG A 29 23.14 -10.44 -3.62
C ARG A 29 24.06 -11.65 -3.47
N GLY A 30 24.15 -12.47 -4.52
CA GLY A 30 25.16 -13.51 -4.66
C GLY A 30 25.14 -14.60 -3.58
N ILE A 31 26.26 -15.32 -3.47
CA ILE A 31 26.48 -16.34 -2.45
C ILE A 31 26.75 -15.62 -1.11
N MET A 32 26.03 -16.01 -0.06
CA MET A 32 26.11 -15.39 1.26
C MET A 32 26.79 -16.31 2.28
N THR A 33 27.50 -15.71 3.22
CA THR A 33 27.91 -16.39 4.46
C THR A 33 26.73 -16.50 5.44
N PRO A 34 26.78 -17.41 6.42
CA PRO A 34 25.74 -17.50 7.46
C PRO A 34 25.50 -16.17 8.18
N ALA A 35 26.56 -15.41 8.48
CA ALA A 35 26.45 -14.11 9.13
C ALA A 35 25.75 -13.06 8.26
N GLN A 36 25.99 -13.07 6.94
CA GLN A 36 25.30 -12.19 5.99
C GLN A 36 23.82 -12.56 5.86
N ALA A 37 23.50 -13.86 5.83
CA ALA A 37 22.12 -14.34 5.79
C ALA A 37 21.32 -13.92 7.04
N GLU A 38 21.93 -13.99 8.22
CA GLU A 38 21.31 -13.54 9.48
C GLU A 38 21.07 -12.02 9.49
N GLY A 39 22.04 -11.23 9.03
CA GLY A 39 21.88 -9.78 8.88
C GLY A 39 20.76 -9.40 7.90
N LEU A 40 20.68 -10.11 6.77
CA LEU A 40 19.61 -9.93 5.78
C LEU A 40 18.24 -10.26 6.37
N ALA A 41 18.13 -11.38 7.10
CA ALA A 41 16.89 -11.81 7.73
C ALA A 41 16.38 -10.77 8.72
N ARG A 42 17.23 -10.30 9.62
CA ARG A 42 16.86 -9.26 10.59
C ARG A 42 16.39 -7.97 9.92
N MET A 43 17.08 -7.51 8.87
CA MET A 43 16.65 -6.31 8.13
C MET A 43 15.32 -6.53 7.43
N SER A 44 15.08 -7.73 6.87
CA SER A 44 13.81 -8.09 6.24
C SER A 44 12.66 -8.06 7.23
N GLU A 45 12.83 -8.67 8.41
CA GLU A 45 11.83 -8.70 9.47
C GLU A 45 11.45 -7.27 9.89
N ILE A 46 12.44 -6.40 10.12
CA ILE A 46 12.22 -5.00 10.52
C ILE A 46 11.47 -4.23 9.42
N ALA A 47 11.96 -4.29 8.18
CA ALA A 47 11.36 -3.57 7.06
C ALA A 47 9.90 -3.99 6.83
N HIS A 48 9.63 -5.29 6.84
CA HIS A 48 8.29 -5.80 6.57
C HIS A 48 7.34 -5.67 7.76
N ALA A 49 7.82 -5.73 9.00
CA ALA A 49 7.01 -5.38 10.17
C ALA A 49 6.57 -3.90 10.12
N LEU A 50 7.48 -2.99 9.76
CA LEU A 50 7.15 -1.58 9.54
C LEU A 50 6.10 -1.44 8.43
N ALA A 51 6.25 -2.17 7.34
CA ALA A 51 5.28 -2.18 6.24
C ALA A 51 3.89 -2.61 6.73
N MET A 52 3.78 -3.73 7.45
CA MET A 52 2.51 -4.23 7.98
C MET A 52 1.80 -3.19 8.84
N VAL A 53 2.51 -2.58 9.80
CA VAL A 53 1.97 -1.52 10.65
C VAL A 53 1.53 -0.31 9.81
N SER A 54 2.33 0.06 8.81
CA SER A 54 2.02 1.17 7.89
C SER A 54 0.71 0.92 7.13
N PHE A 55 0.46 -0.31 6.67
CA PHE A 55 -0.78 -0.69 6.00
C PHE A 55 -2.00 -0.65 6.92
N LEU A 56 -1.86 -1.05 8.19
CA LEU A 56 -2.93 -0.88 9.18
C LEU A 56 -3.26 0.60 9.41
N ILE A 57 -2.24 1.45 9.48
CA ILE A 57 -2.42 2.90 9.62
C ILE A 57 -3.07 3.49 8.35
N LEU A 58 -2.63 3.10 7.15
CA LEU A 58 -3.27 3.51 5.89
C LEU A 58 -4.75 3.11 5.84
N PHE A 59 -5.11 1.93 6.37
CA PHE A 59 -6.50 1.49 6.47
C PHE A 59 -7.36 2.42 7.32
N LEU A 60 -6.82 2.97 8.41
CA LEU A 60 -7.52 4.00 9.21
C LEU A 60 -7.74 5.30 8.43
N GLY A 61 -6.80 5.69 7.57
CA GLY A 61 -6.98 6.78 6.61
C GLY A 61 -8.08 6.47 5.59
N ALA A 62 -8.08 5.24 5.05
CA ALA A 62 -9.06 4.76 4.08
C ALA A 62 -10.50 4.79 4.63
N LEU A 63 -10.68 4.47 5.91
CA LEU A 63 -11.97 4.62 6.59
C LEU A 63 -12.44 6.08 6.58
N GLY A 64 -11.53 7.03 6.85
CA GLY A 64 -11.86 8.45 6.87
C GLY A 64 -12.25 9.00 5.51
N VAL A 65 -11.46 8.72 4.46
CA VAL A 65 -11.79 9.19 3.11
C VAL A 65 -13.11 8.59 2.63
N THR A 66 -13.38 7.33 2.99
CA THR A 66 -14.66 6.68 2.67
C THR A 66 -15.82 7.42 3.32
N ARG A 67 -15.76 7.69 4.64
CA ARG A 67 -16.81 8.43 5.35
C ARG A 67 -17.02 9.83 4.79
N ARG A 68 -15.92 10.51 4.46
CA ARG A 68 -15.96 11.85 3.86
C ARG A 68 -16.61 11.87 2.48
N LEU A 69 -16.39 10.85 1.67
CA LEU A 69 -17.02 10.75 0.34
C LEU A 69 -18.49 10.36 0.46
N GLU A 70 -18.85 9.44 1.37
CA GLU A 70 -20.25 9.08 1.62
C GLU A 70 -21.06 10.29 2.14
N SER A 71 -20.48 11.14 2.99
CA SER A 71 -21.17 12.35 3.48
C SER A 71 -21.40 13.42 2.40
N ARG A 72 -20.75 13.28 1.24
CA ARG A 72 -20.90 14.18 0.08
C ARG A 72 -21.80 13.58 -1.01
N ASP A 73 -22.23 12.33 -0.88
CA ASP A 73 -23.18 11.73 -1.83
C ASP A 73 -24.58 12.33 -1.61
N ALA A 74 -24.90 13.35 -2.41
CA ALA A 74 -26.16 14.09 -2.32
C ALA A 74 -27.32 13.45 -3.11
N ARG A 75 -27.13 12.24 -3.67
CA ARG A 75 -28.12 11.65 -4.59
C ARG A 75 -29.26 10.90 -3.86
N PRO A 76 -30.47 10.83 -4.47
CA PRO A 76 -31.61 10.09 -3.91
C PRO A 76 -31.41 8.57 -3.80
N ALA A 77 -30.50 7.99 -4.60
CA ALA A 77 -30.12 6.58 -4.55
C ALA A 77 -28.60 6.49 -4.33
N PRO A 78 -28.12 6.14 -3.12
CA PRO A 78 -26.71 6.20 -2.79
C PRO A 78 -25.93 5.18 -3.61
N ARG A 79 -24.93 5.67 -4.36
CA ARG A 79 -24.02 4.79 -5.10
C ARG A 79 -22.86 4.49 -4.16
N ARG A 80 -22.77 3.24 -3.70
CA ARG A 80 -21.80 2.77 -2.70
C ARG A 80 -20.36 2.67 -3.23
N TYR A 81 -19.90 3.61 -4.05
CA TYR A 81 -18.55 3.61 -4.61
C TYR A 81 -17.49 3.72 -3.53
N ALA A 82 -17.67 4.61 -2.55
CA ALA A 82 -16.68 4.79 -1.49
C ALA A 82 -16.64 3.55 -0.57
N VAL A 83 -17.78 2.95 -0.26
CA VAL A 83 -17.82 1.67 0.48
C VAL A 83 -17.21 0.52 -0.34
N ALA A 84 -17.52 0.41 -1.63
CA ALA A 84 -16.93 -0.61 -2.50
C ALA A 84 -15.40 -0.45 -2.61
N ALA A 85 -14.91 0.79 -2.64
CA ALA A 85 -13.48 1.09 -2.59
C ALA A 85 -12.85 0.60 -1.29
N LEU A 86 -13.49 0.84 -0.14
CA LEU A 86 -13.01 0.35 1.15
C LEU A 86 -12.97 -1.18 1.21
N VAL A 87 -13.99 -1.85 0.67
CA VAL A 87 -14.02 -3.32 0.57
C VAL A 87 -12.83 -3.82 -0.26
N LEU A 88 -12.60 -3.26 -1.45
CA LEU A 88 -11.44 -3.60 -2.28
C LEU A 88 -10.12 -3.34 -1.56
N TYR A 89 -9.99 -2.20 -0.87
CA TYR A 89 -8.79 -1.86 -0.12
C TYR A 89 -8.56 -2.80 1.06
N SER A 90 -9.63 -3.34 1.66
CA SER A 90 -9.53 -4.33 2.75
C SER A 90 -8.89 -5.62 2.24
N PHE A 91 -9.35 -6.14 1.10
CA PHE A 91 -8.73 -7.29 0.44
C PHE A 91 -7.28 -6.99 0.01
N ALA A 92 -7.02 -5.78 -0.49
CA ALA A 92 -5.68 -5.36 -0.86
C ALA A 92 -4.73 -5.36 0.35
N ALA A 93 -5.16 -4.79 1.49
CA ALA A 93 -4.39 -4.73 2.72
C ALA A 93 -4.07 -6.13 3.24
N VAL A 94 -5.05 -7.05 3.25
CA VAL A 94 -4.83 -8.45 3.63
C VAL A 94 -3.82 -9.12 2.69
N ALA A 95 -3.97 -8.95 1.37
CA ALA A 95 -3.02 -9.50 0.40
C ALA A 95 -1.59 -8.96 0.64
N MET A 96 -1.44 -7.68 0.96
CA MET A 96 -0.15 -7.09 1.29
C MET A 96 0.40 -7.62 2.63
N MET A 97 -0.43 -7.85 3.65
CA MET A 97 0.01 -8.50 4.89
C MET A 97 0.54 -9.90 4.61
N LEU A 98 -0.09 -10.67 3.72
CA LEU A 98 0.41 -11.98 3.31
C LEU A 98 1.72 -11.88 2.53
N ALA A 99 1.82 -10.96 1.56
CA ALA A 99 3.05 -10.73 0.80
C ALA A 99 4.23 -10.34 1.72
N THR A 100 4.00 -9.41 2.64
CA THR A 100 5.01 -8.98 3.61
C THR A 100 5.36 -10.06 4.64
N ALA A 101 4.42 -10.94 4.99
CA ALA A 101 4.73 -12.11 5.83
C ALA A 101 5.69 -13.07 5.11
N VAL A 102 5.45 -13.31 3.82
CA VAL A 102 6.31 -14.17 3.01
C VAL A 102 7.71 -13.56 2.84
N SER A 103 7.77 -12.33 2.33
CA SER A 103 9.05 -11.63 2.04
C SER A 103 9.83 -11.26 3.30
N GLY A 104 9.14 -10.92 4.38
CA GLY A 104 9.72 -10.45 5.63
C GLY A 104 10.22 -11.55 6.57
N PHE A 105 9.56 -12.71 6.57
CA PHE A 105 9.76 -13.72 7.62
C PHE A 105 10.01 -15.11 7.05
N ILE A 106 9.20 -15.56 6.08
CA ILE A 106 9.31 -16.92 5.53
C ILE A 106 10.53 -17.04 4.62
N GLU A 107 10.68 -16.14 3.64
CA GLU A 107 11.78 -16.19 2.67
C GLU A 107 13.16 -16.07 3.35
N PRO A 108 13.41 -15.13 4.27
CA PRO A 108 14.71 -15.06 4.93
C PRO A 108 15.02 -16.28 5.80
N GLU A 109 14.02 -16.89 6.43
CA GLU A 109 14.20 -18.14 7.16
C GLU A 109 14.61 -19.30 6.24
N LEU A 110 14.01 -19.38 5.05
CA LEU A 110 14.40 -20.38 4.05
C LEU A 110 15.83 -20.13 3.55
N ILE A 111 16.24 -18.86 3.37
CA ILE A 111 17.61 -18.51 3.02
C ILE A 111 18.58 -18.94 4.12
N ARG A 112 18.26 -18.72 5.41
CA ARG A 112 19.10 -19.20 6.52
C ARG A 112 19.28 -20.72 6.48
N ARG A 113 18.21 -21.47 6.22
CA ARG A 113 18.26 -22.94 6.10
C ARG A 113 19.13 -23.37 4.93
N MET A 114 18.97 -22.74 3.76
CA MET A 114 19.78 -23.03 2.58
C MET A 114 21.28 -22.83 2.84
N VAL A 115 21.65 -21.73 3.50
CA VAL A 115 23.06 -21.42 3.78
C VAL A 115 23.67 -22.39 4.78
N ASN A 116 22.88 -22.91 5.72
CA ASN A 116 23.33 -23.89 6.71
C ASN A 116 23.28 -25.35 6.22
N ASP A 117 22.56 -25.63 5.13
CA ASP A 117 22.40 -26.95 4.51
C ASP A 117 22.87 -26.93 3.05
N ALA A 118 24.17 -26.71 2.88
CA ALA A 118 24.80 -26.61 1.56
C ALA A 118 24.64 -27.89 0.71
N ALA A 119 24.50 -29.06 1.35
CA ALA A 119 24.32 -30.33 0.67
C ALA A 119 22.99 -30.39 -0.11
N ASN A 120 21.95 -29.69 0.36
CA ASN A 120 20.65 -29.62 -0.29
C ASN A 120 20.34 -28.23 -0.89
N ALA A 121 21.38 -27.43 -1.19
CA ALA A 121 21.19 -26.06 -1.66
C ALA A 121 20.29 -25.95 -2.90
N GLN A 122 20.27 -26.96 -3.77
CA GLN A 122 19.40 -26.97 -4.94
C GLN A 122 17.91 -27.15 -4.58
N GLN A 123 17.60 -28.06 -3.65
CA GLN A 123 16.24 -28.27 -3.16
C GLN A 123 15.71 -27.01 -2.47
N TRP A 124 16.54 -26.36 -1.66
CA TRP A 124 16.20 -25.10 -1.02
C TRP A 124 15.93 -23.98 -2.04
N ARG A 125 16.72 -23.87 -3.12
CA ARG A 125 16.47 -22.91 -4.21
C ARG A 125 15.08 -23.10 -4.83
N LEU A 126 14.69 -24.33 -5.13
CA LEU A 126 13.36 -24.62 -5.68
C LEU A 126 12.22 -24.22 -4.72
N ILE A 127 12.40 -24.46 -3.42
CA ILE A 127 11.41 -24.05 -2.39
C ILE A 127 11.31 -22.53 -2.32
N ILE A 128 12.45 -21.82 -2.31
CA ILE A 128 12.49 -20.34 -2.28
C ILE A 128 11.81 -19.77 -3.53
N GLU A 129 12.09 -20.31 -4.73
CA GLU A 129 11.44 -19.87 -5.99
C GLU A 129 9.92 -20.08 -5.96
N ALA A 130 9.45 -21.21 -5.43
CA ALA A 130 8.03 -21.49 -5.27
C ALA A 130 7.37 -20.48 -4.31
N VAL A 131 7.98 -20.25 -3.14
CA VAL A 131 7.51 -19.29 -2.14
C VAL A 131 7.52 -17.86 -2.69
N PHE A 132 8.55 -17.48 -3.43
CA PHE A 132 8.61 -16.19 -4.11
C PHE A 132 7.47 -16.04 -5.13
N THR A 133 7.10 -17.11 -5.84
CA THR A 133 5.96 -17.09 -6.77
C THR A 133 4.63 -16.84 -6.05
N PHE A 134 4.43 -17.45 -4.87
CA PHE A 134 3.27 -17.13 -4.02
C PHE A 134 3.28 -15.67 -3.55
N ASN A 135 4.43 -15.16 -3.12
CA ASN A 135 4.58 -13.75 -2.75
C ASN A 135 4.18 -12.80 -3.90
N GLN A 136 4.65 -13.09 -5.12
CA GLN A 136 4.31 -12.33 -6.32
C GLN A 136 2.81 -12.34 -6.63
N ALA A 137 2.11 -13.45 -6.36
CA ALA A 137 0.66 -13.51 -6.52
C ALA A 137 -0.06 -12.56 -5.54
N PHE A 138 0.32 -12.57 -4.27
CA PHE A 138 -0.23 -11.66 -3.26
C PHE A 138 0.09 -10.19 -3.57
N ALA A 139 1.32 -9.90 -4.01
CA ALA A 139 1.71 -8.57 -4.46
C ALA A 139 0.82 -8.07 -5.61
N ARG A 140 0.52 -8.93 -6.61
CA ARG A 140 -0.39 -8.59 -7.72
C ARG A 140 -1.81 -8.31 -7.24
N ILE A 141 -2.34 -9.17 -6.37
CA ILE A 141 -3.68 -8.98 -5.79
C ILE A 141 -3.75 -7.63 -5.08
N TYR A 142 -2.76 -7.31 -4.24
CA TYR A 142 -2.66 -5.99 -3.61
C TYR A 142 -2.64 -4.87 -4.65
N SER A 143 -1.71 -4.91 -5.62
CA SER A 143 -1.51 -3.80 -6.54
C SER A 143 -2.76 -3.47 -7.35
N VAL A 144 -3.46 -4.51 -7.82
CA VAL A 144 -4.69 -4.35 -8.61
C VAL A 144 -5.87 -3.94 -7.71
N ALA A 145 -6.06 -4.57 -6.56
CA ALA A 145 -7.18 -4.25 -5.67
C ALA A 145 -7.04 -2.85 -5.04
N ALA A 146 -5.84 -2.45 -4.62
CA ALA A 146 -5.58 -1.10 -4.11
C ALA A 146 -5.76 -0.03 -5.20
N SER A 147 -5.30 -0.30 -6.43
CA SER A 147 -5.59 0.58 -7.58
C SER A 147 -7.09 0.68 -7.85
N GLY A 148 -7.83 -0.44 -7.78
CA GLY A 148 -9.29 -0.44 -7.90
C GLY A 148 -9.97 0.41 -6.84
N ALA A 149 -9.52 0.33 -5.58
CA ALA A 149 -10.00 1.18 -4.49
C ALA A 149 -9.73 2.67 -4.76
N ILE A 150 -8.49 3.02 -5.12
CA ILE A 150 -8.09 4.41 -5.46
C ILE A 150 -8.93 4.95 -6.61
N LEU A 151 -9.16 4.14 -7.66
CA LEU A 151 -9.99 4.51 -8.80
C LEU A 151 -11.43 4.80 -8.37
N LEU A 152 -12.03 3.97 -7.52
CA LEU A 152 -13.39 4.15 -7.04
C LEU A 152 -13.53 5.38 -6.12
N TRP A 153 -12.61 5.59 -5.17
CA TRP A 153 -12.60 6.82 -4.35
C TRP A 153 -12.42 8.07 -5.21
N SER A 154 -11.51 8.01 -6.20
CA SER A 154 -11.26 9.12 -7.11
C SER A 154 -12.45 9.40 -8.03
N ALA A 155 -13.12 8.37 -8.53
CA ALA A 155 -14.32 8.51 -9.33
C ALA A 155 -15.49 9.10 -8.53
N ALA A 156 -15.66 8.68 -7.26
CA ALA A 156 -16.62 9.29 -6.35
C ALA A 156 -16.29 10.77 -6.13
N ALA A 157 -15.01 11.09 -5.89
CA ALA A 157 -14.57 12.47 -5.67
C ALA A 157 -14.76 13.40 -6.88
N LEU A 158 -14.47 12.93 -8.10
CA LEU A 158 -14.69 13.71 -9.33
C LEU A 158 -16.17 14.01 -9.59
N ARG A 159 -17.05 13.12 -9.13
CA ARG A 159 -18.50 13.21 -9.35
C ARG A 159 -19.19 14.05 -8.29
N ASP A 160 -18.90 13.77 -7.03
CA ASP A 160 -19.68 14.23 -5.88
C ASP A 160 -18.87 15.16 -4.97
N GLY A 161 -17.59 15.39 -5.29
CA GLY A 161 -16.69 16.24 -4.52
C GLY A 161 -16.09 15.51 -3.32
N GLY A 162 -15.63 16.26 -2.32
CA GLY A 162 -14.97 15.71 -1.14
C GLY A 162 -13.45 15.63 -1.24
N LEU A 163 -12.88 15.46 -2.44
CA LEU A 163 -11.45 15.68 -2.69
C LEU A 163 -11.26 16.70 -3.83
N ASN A 164 -10.08 17.30 -3.93
CA ASN A 164 -9.73 18.16 -5.04
C ASN A 164 -9.75 17.37 -6.36
N ARG A 165 -10.24 18.01 -7.43
CA ARG A 165 -10.31 17.41 -8.77
C ARG A 165 -8.94 16.94 -9.28
N GLY A 166 -7.85 17.65 -8.96
CA GLY A 166 -6.49 17.28 -9.35
C GLY A 166 -6.04 15.95 -8.74
N SER A 167 -6.19 15.79 -7.42
CA SER A 167 -5.84 14.56 -6.70
C SER A 167 -6.70 13.37 -7.14
N ALA A 168 -7.99 13.62 -7.38
CA ALA A 168 -8.88 12.60 -7.91
C ALA A 168 -8.53 12.22 -9.36
N ALA A 169 -8.21 13.18 -10.24
CA ALA A 169 -7.74 12.88 -11.59
C ALA A 169 -6.43 12.07 -11.58
N TYR A 170 -5.47 12.45 -10.72
CA TYR A 170 -4.24 11.69 -10.51
C TYR A 170 -4.55 10.24 -10.09
N GLY A 171 -5.44 10.04 -9.12
CA GLY A 171 -5.82 8.70 -8.67
C GLY A 171 -6.41 7.82 -9.76
N CYS A 172 -7.29 8.38 -10.60
CA CYS A 172 -7.82 7.66 -11.76
C CYS A 172 -6.71 7.25 -12.73
N LEU A 173 -5.85 8.20 -13.12
CA LEU A 173 -4.78 7.96 -14.09
C LEU A 173 -3.74 6.95 -13.57
N ALA A 174 -3.27 7.14 -12.34
CA ALA A 174 -2.29 6.26 -11.71
C ALA A 174 -2.84 4.84 -11.52
N ALA A 175 -4.07 4.69 -11.04
CA ALA A 175 -4.70 3.38 -10.84
C ALA A 175 -4.90 2.60 -12.15
N ILE A 176 -5.33 3.29 -13.22
CA ILE A 176 -5.47 2.70 -14.56
C ILE A 176 -4.10 2.32 -15.11
N ALA A 177 -3.12 3.22 -15.05
CA ALA A 177 -1.78 2.98 -15.56
C ALA A 177 -1.10 1.79 -14.86
N VAL A 178 -1.12 1.74 -13.52
CA VAL A 178 -0.56 0.62 -12.75
C VAL A 178 -1.23 -0.69 -13.13
N THR A 179 -2.57 -0.73 -13.17
CA THR A 179 -3.32 -1.95 -13.51
C THR A 179 -2.99 -2.44 -14.92
N ILE A 180 -2.98 -1.54 -15.92
CA ILE A 180 -2.65 -1.89 -17.31
C ILE A 180 -1.21 -2.40 -17.39
N LEU A 181 -0.24 -1.67 -16.84
CA LEU A 181 1.17 -2.04 -16.92
C LEU A 181 1.46 -3.42 -16.28
N ILE A 182 0.75 -3.77 -15.20
CA ILE A 182 0.81 -5.13 -14.61
C ILE A 182 0.18 -6.14 -15.57
N ALA A 183 -1.02 -5.86 -16.10
CA ALA A 183 -1.76 -6.78 -16.97
C ALA A 183 -1.00 -7.11 -18.26
N VAL A 184 -0.31 -6.14 -18.86
CA VAL A 184 0.52 -6.34 -20.05
C VAL A 184 1.95 -6.82 -19.73
N GLY A 185 2.25 -7.11 -18.45
CA GLY A 185 3.54 -7.65 -18.01
C GLY A 185 4.73 -6.68 -18.06
N HIS A 186 4.49 -5.38 -18.35
CA HIS A 186 5.52 -4.35 -18.36
C HIS A 186 5.97 -3.98 -16.94
N LEU A 187 5.05 -4.00 -15.97
CA LEU A 187 5.35 -3.81 -14.56
C LEU A 187 5.41 -5.16 -13.86
N ARG A 188 6.61 -5.74 -13.83
CA ARG A 188 6.90 -6.95 -13.04
C ARG A 188 7.08 -6.56 -11.58
N LEU A 189 6.37 -7.20 -10.67
CA LEU A 189 6.38 -6.86 -9.23
C LEU A 189 7.61 -7.40 -8.48
N ASN A 190 8.77 -7.34 -9.13
CA ASN A 190 10.05 -7.36 -8.44
C ASN A 190 10.23 -6.08 -7.62
N LEU A 191 11.36 -5.95 -6.92
CA LEU A 191 11.65 -4.79 -6.05
C LEU A 191 11.34 -3.44 -6.73
N HIS A 192 11.82 -3.22 -7.95
CA HIS A 192 11.65 -1.96 -8.67
C HIS A 192 10.21 -1.75 -9.10
N GLY A 193 9.55 -2.77 -9.64
CA GLY A 193 8.15 -2.65 -10.03
C GLY A 193 7.22 -2.41 -8.84
N MET A 194 7.48 -3.09 -7.71
CA MET A 194 6.76 -2.83 -6.46
C MET A 194 7.04 -1.43 -5.92
N ALA A 195 8.28 -0.92 -6.03
CA ALA A 195 8.59 0.45 -5.67
C ALA A 195 7.72 1.44 -6.46
N VAL A 196 7.62 1.27 -7.78
CA VAL A 196 6.77 2.11 -8.64
C VAL A 196 5.30 2.06 -8.20
N VAL A 197 4.75 0.87 -7.91
CA VAL A 197 3.38 0.74 -7.39
C VAL A 197 3.22 1.49 -6.06
N VAL A 198 4.12 1.24 -5.11
CA VAL A 198 4.07 1.86 -3.77
C VAL A 198 4.16 3.38 -3.89
N PHE A 199 5.10 3.92 -4.67
CA PHE A 199 5.22 5.37 -4.85
C PHE A 199 3.98 5.99 -5.52
N ALA A 200 3.45 5.35 -6.57
CA ALA A 200 2.25 5.84 -7.24
C ALA A 200 1.04 5.89 -6.29
N GLN A 201 0.82 4.82 -5.51
CA GLN A 201 -0.31 4.74 -4.60
C GLN A 201 -0.13 5.60 -3.34
N THR A 202 1.07 5.65 -2.76
CA THR A 202 1.38 6.52 -1.61
C THR A 202 1.27 7.99 -1.94
N LEU A 203 1.65 8.42 -3.15
CA LEU A 203 1.41 9.80 -3.57
C LEU A 203 -0.08 10.14 -3.53
N TRP A 204 -0.97 9.22 -3.93
CA TRP A 204 -2.41 9.46 -3.81
C TRP A 204 -2.85 9.57 -2.35
N PHE A 205 -2.40 8.68 -1.47
CA PHE A 205 -2.70 8.74 -0.03
C PHE A 205 -2.20 10.04 0.60
N VAL A 206 -1.01 10.52 0.23
CA VAL A 206 -0.45 11.78 0.71
C VAL A 206 -1.30 12.96 0.24
N LEU A 207 -1.67 13.02 -1.04
CA LEU A 207 -2.52 14.08 -1.57
C LEU A 207 -3.88 14.13 -0.87
N ALA A 208 -4.56 12.98 -0.74
CA ALA A 208 -5.82 12.87 -0.02
C ALA A 208 -5.65 13.26 1.46
N GLY A 209 -4.57 12.81 2.10
CA GLY A 209 -4.27 13.11 3.50
C GLY A 209 -4.08 14.61 3.75
N VAL A 210 -3.30 15.29 2.90
CA VAL A 210 -3.10 16.75 2.98
C VAL A 210 -4.42 17.51 2.83
N GLU A 211 -5.31 17.08 1.94
CA GLU A 211 -6.62 17.70 1.76
C GLU A 211 -7.53 17.52 2.98
N MET A 212 -7.49 16.34 3.61
CA MET A 212 -8.24 16.07 4.84
C MET A 212 -7.70 16.89 6.03
N LEU A 213 -6.40 17.19 6.07
CA LEU A 213 -5.86 18.12 7.06
C LEU A 213 -6.36 19.56 6.85
N ARG A 214 -6.44 20.00 5.59
CA ARG A 214 -6.81 21.38 5.23
C ARG A 214 -8.30 21.68 5.43
N SER A 215 -9.19 20.71 5.23
CA SER A 215 -10.64 20.92 5.39
C SER A 215 -11.07 21.30 6.80
N SER A 216 -10.28 20.96 7.81
CA SER A 216 -10.60 21.21 9.22
C SER A 216 -10.08 22.56 9.73
N GLY A 217 -9.24 23.25 8.95
CA GLY A 217 -8.75 24.60 9.28
C GLY A 217 -9.77 25.69 8.96
N GLY A 218 -10.52 25.55 7.86
CA GLY A 218 -11.45 26.58 7.40
C GLY A 218 -12.64 26.82 8.34
N HIS A 219 -13.17 25.78 9.01
CA HIS A 219 -14.28 25.96 9.95
C HIS A 219 -13.89 26.67 11.25
N ALA A 220 -12.59 26.71 11.60
CA ALA A 220 -12.11 27.42 12.80
C ALA A 220 -11.90 28.91 12.55
N GLU A 221 -11.51 29.32 11.33
CA GLU A 221 -11.42 30.73 10.94
C GLU A 221 -12.81 31.36 10.74
N ASP A 222 -13.75 30.64 10.13
CA ASP A 222 -15.12 31.14 9.93
C ASP A 222 -15.90 31.32 11.25
N ALA A 223 -15.63 30.49 12.26
CA ALA A 223 -16.25 30.61 13.59
C ALA A 223 -15.58 31.67 14.49
N ALA A 224 -14.38 32.13 14.14
CA ALA A 224 -13.70 33.23 14.84
C ALA A 224 -14.04 34.61 14.22
N ALA A 225 -14.66 34.62 13.04
CA ALA A 225 -15.08 35.82 12.31
C ALA A 225 -16.58 36.16 12.46
N SER A 226 -17.33 35.37 13.24
CA SER A 226 -18.75 35.57 13.60
C SER A 226 -18.92 35.93 15.06
#